data_AF-L7CGU9-F1
#
_entry.id   AF-L7CGU9-F1
#
_cell.length_a   1.000
_cell.length_b   1.000
_cell.length_c   1.000
_cell.angle_alpha   90.00
_cell.angle_beta   90.00
_cell.angle_gamma   90.00
#
_symmetry.space_group_name_H-M   'P 1'
#
loop_
_entity.id
_entity.type
_entity.pdbx_description
1 polymer ?
#
loop_
_entity_poly.entity_id
_entity_poly.type
_entity_poly.pdbx_seq_one_letter_code
_entity_poly.pdbx_strand_id
1 'polypeptide(L)'
;MAIDRDMLTDESIAVRRPRRWDEPMDPHMTDADVGWLREQSPFSNLDPAAFPKSIPLDGILRNDCRLHRFAHGEVIAREGDYANSAFLLVDGHAELLTRELPPELLGRRETEKVSWPKAVWQLLRPSGVREARRPEEVVPNVDLHASTHYADDRPPVLQLQDFDGLVRAGQSVRLSPGELFGEVAAMYRSPRSATVVSQGDSTLLEIRLQGLKMLRRDPAFSQRMDDHYRENWLPIHLREIPLLRFLPEQNLQRVVAATVQRSFGRLEWNADYKKTRKLSPAEQIESEPVVATEGHQVTDLIIVRSGFGRVCQSYGVAQRTTAYLGKGHLFGLEEIALGVTNEDGPINLPLQHSLRAVGFLDTLHIPVECFATDILPHVRRSELPASAAKALLRMPASEEARERRSEERPKVDLPIVSTAMNHTSEETWQDLPSPTGTSFEPTGLLEFIVQNRFNNGREAMIIDLHRCTRCDDCVKACASVHDGNPKFARVGVNHDRLQFVQACMHCTDPVCMIGCPTGALHREESTGHVRVSESICIGCGTCAKGCPYGNIEMAAVNDPKGRPYTDEASNRPITKATKCDMCSGLPSGPACAAACPHDAIVRIDLSESPPLEDWLRRRT
;
A
#
# COMPACT_ATOMS: atom_id res chain seq x y z
N MET A 1 18.31 -31.20 41.63
CA MET A 1 17.29 -30.99 42.68
C MET A 1 15.94 -31.06 42.01
N ALA A 2 15.15 -32.08 42.35
CA ALA A 2 13.79 -32.24 41.86
C ALA A 2 12.96 -31.07 42.40
N ILE A 3 12.36 -30.31 41.49
CA ILE A 3 11.37 -29.30 41.86
C ILE A 3 10.06 -30.06 42.08
N ASP A 4 9.54 -29.90 43.28
CA ASP A 4 8.36 -30.55 43.81
C ASP A 4 7.13 -30.27 42.92
N ARG A 5 6.36 -31.32 42.64
CA ARG A 5 5.29 -31.31 41.62
C ARG A 5 3.95 -30.76 42.16
N ASP A 6 3.92 -30.32 43.42
CA ASP A 6 2.68 -30.04 44.18
C ASP A 6 2.53 -28.59 44.70
N MET A 7 3.29 -27.62 44.19
CA MET A 7 3.11 -26.18 44.52
C MET A 7 2.55 -25.29 43.38
N LEU A 8 2.05 -25.87 42.28
CA LEU A 8 1.60 -25.14 41.09
C LEU A 8 0.11 -25.34 40.80
N THR A 9 -0.78 -24.88 41.67
CA THR A 9 -2.24 -24.93 41.39
C THR A 9 -2.92 -23.57 41.24
N ASP A 10 -2.19 -22.44 41.26
CA ASP A 10 -2.78 -21.10 41.03
C ASP A 10 -1.98 -20.17 40.06
N GLU A 11 -0.92 -20.67 39.41
CA GLU A 11 0.01 -19.82 38.64
C GLU A 11 -0.27 -19.68 37.13
N SER A 12 -1.17 -20.48 36.54
CA SER A 12 -1.49 -20.37 35.11
C SER A 12 -2.95 -20.74 34.81
N ILE A 13 -3.50 -20.18 33.74
CA ILE A 13 -4.89 -20.42 33.33
C ILE A 13 -4.87 -21.33 32.10
N ALA A 14 -5.25 -22.60 32.29
CA ALA A 14 -5.36 -23.55 31.19
C ALA A 14 -6.56 -23.19 30.30
N VAL A 15 -6.33 -23.05 29.00
CA VAL A 15 -7.36 -22.83 27.98
C VAL A 15 -7.04 -23.61 26.71
N ARG A 16 -8.05 -23.94 25.93
CA ARG A 16 -7.86 -24.54 24.59
C ARG A 16 -7.19 -23.54 23.64
N ARG A 17 -6.12 -23.97 22.95
CA ARG A 17 -5.50 -23.15 21.89
C ARG A 17 -6.51 -22.77 20.78
N PRO A 18 -6.63 -21.47 20.44
CA PRO A 18 -7.48 -21.02 19.34
C PRO A 18 -7.06 -21.61 17.99
N ARG A 19 -8.05 -21.96 17.17
CA ARG A 19 -7.92 -22.44 15.79
C ARG A 19 -8.46 -21.41 14.80
N ARG A 20 -8.13 -21.59 13.52
CA ARG A 20 -8.39 -20.59 12.46
C ARG A 20 -9.82 -20.06 12.42
N TRP A 21 -10.79 -20.96 12.58
CA TRP A 21 -12.22 -20.66 12.47
C TRP A 21 -12.95 -20.73 13.82
N ASP A 22 -12.23 -20.70 14.94
CA ASP A 22 -12.89 -20.59 16.25
C ASP A 22 -13.58 -19.21 16.40
N GLU A 23 -13.07 -18.18 15.73
CA GLU A 23 -13.74 -16.87 15.53
C GLU A 23 -14.03 -16.66 14.03
N PRO A 24 -15.25 -16.98 13.54
CA PRO A 24 -15.63 -16.75 12.15
C PRO A 24 -15.73 -15.25 11.84
N MET A 25 -15.64 -14.91 10.55
CA MET A 25 -15.85 -13.52 10.10
C MET A 25 -17.26 -13.03 10.41
N ASP A 26 -18.25 -13.90 10.24
CA ASP A 26 -19.64 -13.65 10.61
C ASP A 26 -20.12 -14.76 11.55
N PRO A 27 -20.29 -14.46 12.85
CA PRO A 27 -20.84 -15.43 13.81
C PRO A 27 -22.26 -15.87 13.50
N HIS A 28 -22.99 -15.14 12.65
CA HIS A 28 -24.40 -15.38 12.34
C HIS A 28 -24.65 -16.16 11.05
N MET A 29 -23.59 -16.48 10.27
CA MET A 29 -23.70 -17.23 9.02
C MET A 29 -24.22 -18.66 9.27
N THR A 30 -25.41 -18.98 8.74
CA THR A 30 -26.07 -20.28 8.96
C THR A 30 -25.74 -21.31 7.87
N ASP A 31 -26.07 -22.59 8.10
CA ASP A 31 -25.96 -23.63 7.05
C ASP A 31 -26.88 -23.37 5.86
N ALA A 32 -28.02 -22.72 6.09
CA ALA A 32 -28.95 -22.33 5.02
C ALA A 32 -28.32 -21.24 4.13
N ASP A 33 -27.65 -20.25 4.73
CA ASP A 33 -26.95 -19.21 3.99
C ASP A 33 -25.81 -19.79 3.15
N VAL A 34 -25.04 -20.71 3.72
CA VAL A 34 -23.97 -21.41 2.98
C VAL A 34 -24.55 -22.24 1.84
N GLY A 35 -25.64 -22.98 2.08
CA GLY A 35 -26.35 -23.73 1.05
C GLY A 35 -26.82 -22.84 -0.10
N TRP A 36 -27.45 -21.71 0.22
CA TRP A 36 -27.88 -20.71 -0.76
C TRP A 36 -26.70 -20.12 -1.54
N LEU A 37 -25.61 -19.75 -0.86
CA LEU A 37 -24.39 -19.24 -1.49
C LEU A 37 -23.78 -20.23 -2.48
N ARG A 38 -23.82 -21.54 -2.17
CA ARG A 38 -23.35 -22.58 -3.09
C ARG A 38 -24.15 -22.66 -4.39
N GLU A 39 -25.38 -22.19 -4.40
CA GLU A 39 -26.22 -22.14 -5.61
C GLU A 39 -25.95 -20.87 -6.44
N GLN A 40 -25.28 -19.86 -5.87
CA GLN A 40 -24.99 -18.61 -6.56
C GLN A 40 -23.71 -18.70 -7.40
N SER A 41 -23.68 -17.95 -8.51
CA SER A 41 -22.44 -17.72 -9.26
C SER A 41 -21.52 -16.79 -8.47
N PRO A 42 -20.20 -17.04 -8.39
CA PRO A 42 -19.44 -18.06 -9.10
C PRO A 42 -19.29 -19.40 -8.34
N PHE A 43 -19.83 -19.54 -7.13
CA PHE A 43 -19.60 -20.70 -6.26
C PHE A 43 -20.21 -22.01 -6.77
N SER A 44 -21.34 -21.93 -7.48
CA SER A 44 -22.00 -23.07 -8.11
C SER A 44 -21.11 -23.85 -9.08
N ASN A 45 -20.11 -23.18 -9.65
CA ASN A 45 -19.24 -23.72 -10.70
C ASN A 45 -17.86 -24.16 -10.17
N LEU A 46 -17.60 -24.02 -8.87
CA LEU A 46 -16.31 -24.40 -8.28
C LEU A 46 -16.22 -25.91 -8.09
N ASP A 47 -15.05 -26.49 -8.36
CA ASP A 47 -14.79 -27.90 -8.06
C ASP A 47 -14.51 -28.10 -6.56
N PRO A 48 -15.37 -28.79 -5.80
CA PRO A 48 -15.12 -29.06 -4.38
C PRO A 48 -13.83 -29.86 -4.12
N ALA A 49 -13.38 -30.65 -5.10
CA ALA A 49 -12.15 -31.44 -4.99
C ALA A 49 -10.86 -30.59 -5.05
N ALA A 50 -10.94 -29.35 -5.54
CA ALA A 50 -9.82 -28.41 -5.54
C ALA A 50 -9.43 -27.95 -4.11
N PHE A 51 -10.29 -28.20 -3.12
CA PHE A 51 -10.13 -27.73 -1.75
C PHE A 51 -9.65 -28.85 -0.80
N PRO A 52 -8.64 -28.60 0.06
CA PRO A 52 -8.21 -29.57 1.07
C PRO A 52 -9.32 -29.91 2.06
N LYS A 53 -9.36 -31.14 2.57
CA LYS A 53 -10.33 -31.56 3.61
C LYS A 53 -10.28 -30.73 4.89
N SER A 54 -9.14 -30.11 5.19
CA SER A 54 -8.97 -29.21 6.34
C SER A 54 -9.55 -27.81 6.12
N ILE A 55 -9.79 -27.42 4.86
CA ILE A 55 -10.33 -26.11 4.46
C ILE A 55 -11.30 -26.33 3.28
N PRO A 56 -12.46 -26.99 3.50
CA PRO A 56 -13.45 -27.22 2.45
C PRO A 56 -14.14 -25.91 2.03
N LEU A 57 -14.73 -25.89 0.83
CA LEU A 57 -15.46 -24.74 0.30
C LEU A 57 -16.52 -24.20 1.28
N ASP A 58 -17.36 -25.08 1.80
CA ASP A 58 -18.42 -24.72 2.77
C ASP A 58 -17.83 -24.07 4.03
N GLY A 59 -16.65 -24.53 4.46
CA GLY A 59 -15.93 -23.94 5.58
C GLY A 59 -15.39 -22.55 5.26
N ILE A 60 -14.96 -22.29 4.02
CA ILE A 60 -14.54 -20.97 3.56
C ILE A 60 -15.74 -20.01 3.53
N LEU A 61 -16.85 -20.44 2.92
CA LEU A 61 -18.08 -19.64 2.84
C LEU A 61 -18.63 -19.32 4.24
N ARG A 62 -18.62 -20.30 5.15
CA ARG A 62 -19.10 -20.12 6.52
C ARG A 62 -18.24 -19.17 7.35
N ASN A 63 -16.91 -19.31 7.28
CA ASN A 63 -16.03 -18.73 8.30
C ASN A 63 -15.15 -17.57 7.79
N ASP A 64 -14.95 -17.47 6.48
CA ASP A 64 -14.14 -16.42 5.84
C ASP A 64 -14.98 -15.44 5.01
N CYS A 65 -16.31 -15.55 5.07
CA CYS A 65 -17.24 -14.62 4.43
C CYS A 65 -18.24 -14.04 5.43
N ARG A 66 -18.85 -12.91 5.06
CA ARG A 66 -19.91 -12.21 5.80
C ARG A 66 -20.95 -11.67 4.82
N LEU A 67 -22.23 -11.83 5.14
CA LEU A 67 -23.31 -11.23 4.35
C LEU A 67 -23.64 -9.85 4.88
N HIS A 68 -23.71 -8.88 3.97
CA HIS A 68 -24.13 -7.52 4.26
C HIS A 68 -25.37 -7.18 3.47
N ARG A 69 -26.27 -6.42 4.11
CA ARG A 69 -27.41 -5.80 3.45
C ARG A 69 -27.22 -4.30 3.50
N PHE A 70 -27.15 -3.69 2.33
CA PHE A 70 -26.99 -2.26 2.18
C PHE A 70 -28.28 -1.63 1.65
N ALA A 71 -28.66 -0.51 2.24
CA ALA A 71 -29.76 0.32 1.76
C ALA A 71 -29.29 1.28 0.65
N HIS A 72 -30.25 1.90 -0.04
CA HIS A 72 -29.94 2.87 -1.08
C HIS A 72 -29.06 4.03 -0.58
N GLY A 73 -27.99 4.33 -1.32
CA GLY A 73 -27.06 5.43 -1.04
C GLY A 73 -26.01 5.09 0.03
N GLU A 74 -26.00 3.88 0.58
CA GLU A 74 -24.97 3.44 1.53
C GLU A 74 -23.66 3.10 0.82
N VAL A 75 -22.56 3.61 1.35
CA VAL A 75 -21.21 3.40 0.82
C VAL A 75 -20.70 2.05 1.28
N ILE A 76 -20.45 1.16 0.30
CA ILE A 76 -19.89 -0.17 0.52
C ILE A 76 -18.35 -0.11 0.58
N ALA A 77 -17.77 0.74 -0.27
CA ALA A 77 -16.34 0.86 -0.48
C ALA A 77 -15.96 2.32 -0.66
N ARG A 78 -14.89 2.77 -0.02
CA ARG A 78 -14.35 4.12 -0.25
C ARG A 78 -13.04 4.03 -1.02
N GLU A 79 -12.93 4.89 -2.02
CA GLU A 79 -11.67 5.12 -2.73
C GLU A 79 -10.57 5.57 -1.76
N GLY A 80 -9.36 5.03 -1.91
CA GLY A 80 -8.20 5.31 -1.06
C GLY A 80 -8.11 4.45 0.20
N ASP A 81 -9.19 3.77 0.62
CA ASP A 81 -9.11 2.86 1.77
C ASP A 81 -8.38 1.57 1.37
N TYR A 82 -7.54 1.03 2.25
CA TYR A 82 -6.94 -0.29 2.04
C TYR A 82 -7.97 -1.40 2.25
N ALA A 83 -8.06 -2.32 1.28
CA ALA A 83 -8.95 -3.46 1.39
C ALA A 83 -8.25 -4.67 2.04
N ASN A 84 -8.94 -5.34 2.96
CA ASN A 84 -8.55 -6.66 3.49
C ASN A 84 -9.51 -7.78 3.04
N SER A 85 -10.52 -7.41 2.26
CA SER A 85 -11.62 -8.22 1.78
C SER A 85 -12.05 -7.75 0.39
N ALA A 86 -12.74 -8.62 -0.32
CA ALA A 86 -13.41 -8.32 -1.58
C ALA A 86 -14.92 -8.45 -1.38
N PHE A 87 -15.72 -7.84 -2.25
CA PHE A 87 -17.18 -7.91 -2.20
C PHE A 87 -17.70 -8.56 -3.47
N LEU A 88 -18.59 -9.53 -3.32
CA LEU A 88 -19.38 -10.10 -4.39
C LEU A 88 -20.82 -9.60 -4.27
N LEU A 89 -21.34 -8.97 -5.32
CA LEU A 89 -22.75 -8.59 -5.35
C LEU A 89 -23.58 -9.85 -5.59
N VAL A 90 -24.44 -10.22 -4.64
CA VAL A 90 -25.24 -11.45 -4.74
C VAL A 90 -26.66 -11.15 -5.21
N ASP A 91 -27.21 -10.03 -4.74
CA ASP A 91 -28.54 -9.55 -5.13
C ASP A 91 -28.59 -8.02 -5.10
N GLY A 92 -29.46 -7.42 -5.92
CA GLY A 92 -29.59 -5.98 -6.08
C GLY A 92 -28.57 -5.36 -7.04
N HIS A 93 -28.31 -4.06 -6.86
CA HIS A 93 -27.42 -3.26 -7.72
C HIS A 93 -26.50 -2.38 -6.88
N ALA A 94 -25.30 -2.14 -7.41
CA ALA A 94 -24.38 -1.15 -6.86
C ALA A 94 -23.81 -0.28 -7.99
N GLU A 95 -23.33 0.90 -7.65
CA GLU A 95 -22.74 1.83 -8.60
C GLU A 95 -21.32 2.17 -8.15
N LEU A 96 -20.36 1.94 -9.04
CA LEU A 96 -18.97 2.35 -8.88
C LEU A 96 -18.82 3.78 -9.42
N LEU A 97 -18.41 4.71 -8.55
CA LEU A 97 -18.24 6.11 -8.92
C LEU A 97 -16.92 6.31 -9.66
N THR A 98 -16.96 6.96 -10.82
CA THR A 98 -15.77 7.20 -11.66
C THR A 98 -15.05 8.51 -11.33
N ARG A 99 -15.64 9.34 -10.48
CA ARG A 99 -15.08 10.62 -10.03
C ARG A 99 -14.66 10.54 -8.57
N GLU A 100 -13.47 11.07 -8.30
CA GLU A 100 -13.00 11.29 -6.93
C GLU A 100 -13.98 12.17 -6.15
N LEU A 101 -14.44 11.66 -5.01
CA LEU A 101 -15.28 12.41 -4.07
C LEU A 101 -14.40 13.20 -3.09
N PRO A 102 -14.79 14.43 -2.72
CA PRO A 102 -14.13 15.17 -1.65
C PRO A 102 -14.00 14.33 -0.37
N PRO A 103 -12.86 14.41 0.35
CA PRO A 103 -12.63 13.64 1.57
C PRO A 103 -13.76 13.78 2.60
N GLU A 104 -14.36 14.97 2.70
CA GLU A 104 -15.43 15.26 3.67
C GLU A 104 -16.69 14.43 3.40
N LEU A 105 -17.05 14.22 2.13
CA LEU A 105 -18.20 13.39 1.74
C LEU A 105 -17.95 11.91 2.00
N LEU A 106 -16.68 11.49 2.05
CA LEU A 106 -16.25 10.13 2.43
C LEU A 106 -16.08 9.96 3.95
N GLY A 107 -16.46 10.99 4.73
CA GLY A 107 -16.29 11.01 6.18
C GLY A 107 -14.83 11.09 6.64
N ARG A 108 -13.91 11.45 5.73
CA ARG A 108 -12.51 11.72 6.07
C ARG A 108 -12.39 13.16 6.55
N ARG A 109 -11.77 13.33 7.71
CA ARG A 109 -11.37 14.64 8.20
C ARG A 109 -9.88 14.78 7.96
N GLU A 110 -9.49 15.61 7.00
CA GLU A 110 -8.10 16.03 6.92
C GLU A 110 -7.78 16.78 8.22
N THR A 111 -6.77 16.33 8.96
CA THR A 111 -6.19 17.14 10.03
C THR A 111 -5.56 18.36 9.37
N GLU A 112 -6.24 19.50 9.41
CA GLU A 112 -5.69 20.77 8.96
C GLU A 112 -4.29 20.98 9.57
N LYS A 113 -3.27 21.18 8.72
CA LYS A 113 -1.97 21.63 9.20
C LYS A 113 -2.15 22.98 9.89
N VAL A 114 -1.91 23.02 11.20
CA VAL A 114 -2.07 24.24 12.00
C VAL A 114 -1.02 25.26 11.55
N SER A 115 -1.45 26.44 11.10
CA SER A 115 -0.52 27.52 10.74
C SER A 115 0.27 27.99 11.97
N TRP A 116 1.50 28.48 11.76
CA TRP A 116 2.38 28.92 12.86
C TRP A 116 1.70 29.91 13.85
N PRO A 117 0.93 30.92 13.40
CA PRO A 117 0.19 31.79 14.31
C PRO A 117 -0.88 31.06 15.13
N LYS A 118 -1.58 30.09 14.52
CA LYS A 118 -2.62 29.27 15.17
C LYS A 118 -2.01 28.30 16.19
N ALA A 119 -0.83 27.76 15.90
CA ALA A 119 -0.07 26.89 16.81
C ALA A 119 0.44 27.65 18.04
N VAL A 120 0.99 28.85 17.85
CA VAL A 120 1.41 29.74 18.95
C VAL A 120 0.21 30.14 19.81
N TRP A 121 -0.92 30.47 19.19
CA TRP A 121 -2.13 30.84 19.93
C TRP A 121 -2.77 29.65 20.66
N GLN A 122 -2.67 28.44 20.13
CA GLN A 122 -3.05 27.21 20.81
C GLN A 122 -2.13 26.88 21.99
N LEU A 123 -0.82 27.19 21.90
CA LEU A 123 0.13 27.04 23.00
C LEU A 123 -0.19 28.01 24.15
N LEU A 124 -0.65 29.21 23.82
CA LEU A 124 -1.02 30.26 24.79
C LEU A 124 -2.42 30.06 25.39
N ARG A 125 -3.25 29.19 24.82
CA ARG A 125 -4.54 28.80 25.39
C ARG A 125 -4.38 27.49 26.17
N PRO A 126 -4.98 27.37 27.37
CA PRO A 126 -5.08 26.08 28.03
C PRO A 126 -5.77 25.11 27.07
N SER A 127 -5.18 23.94 26.81
CA SER A 127 -5.87 22.90 26.06
C SER A 127 -7.18 22.58 26.79
N GLY A 128 -8.31 22.63 26.08
CA GLY A 128 -9.61 22.23 26.65
C GLY A 128 -9.65 20.74 27.03
N VAL A 129 -8.62 19.98 26.62
CA VAL A 129 -8.35 18.61 27.04
C VAL A 129 -7.59 18.67 28.36
N ARG A 130 -8.21 18.15 29.44
CA ARG A 130 -7.52 17.93 30.72
C ARG A 130 -6.33 17.01 30.48
N GLU A 131 -5.18 17.34 31.04
CA GLU A 131 -4.00 16.48 31.05
C GLU A 131 -4.33 15.21 31.87
N ALA A 132 -4.79 14.17 31.17
CA ALA A 132 -5.18 12.91 31.74
C ALA A 132 -3.97 11.97 31.78
N ARG A 133 -3.65 11.43 32.96
CA ARG A 133 -2.56 10.45 33.11
C ARG A 133 -2.99 9.05 32.67
N ARG A 134 -4.28 8.83 32.42
CA ARG A 134 -4.85 7.56 31.96
C ARG A 134 -5.58 7.78 30.64
N PRO A 135 -5.36 6.93 29.61
CA PRO A 135 -6.04 7.04 28.32
C PRO A 135 -7.58 7.07 28.42
N GLU A 136 -8.13 6.36 29.41
CA GLU A 136 -9.57 6.27 29.71
C GLU A 136 -10.20 7.62 30.12
N GLU A 137 -9.40 8.56 30.63
CA GLU A 137 -9.85 9.87 31.12
C GLU A 137 -9.85 10.93 30.01
N VAL A 138 -9.32 10.60 28.82
CA VAL A 138 -9.38 11.46 27.63
C VAL A 138 -10.75 11.29 27.00
N VAL A 139 -11.73 12.07 27.46
CA VAL A 139 -13.01 12.19 26.75
C VAL A 139 -12.82 13.25 25.65
N PRO A 140 -12.86 12.87 24.35
CA PRO A 140 -12.87 13.86 23.29
C PRO A 140 -14.20 14.60 23.39
N ASN A 141 -14.15 15.89 23.72
CA ASN A 141 -15.31 16.76 23.63
C ASN A 141 -15.55 17.06 22.15
N VAL A 142 -16.24 16.16 21.46
CA VAL A 142 -16.54 16.28 20.04
C VAL A 142 -18.04 16.11 19.85
N ASP A 143 -18.71 17.23 19.57
CA ASP A 143 -20.05 17.25 19.00
C ASP A 143 -20.01 16.57 17.62
N LEU A 144 -20.39 15.30 17.60
CA LEU A 144 -20.52 14.48 16.40
C LEU A 144 -21.82 14.85 15.66
N HIS A 145 -21.76 15.86 14.81
CA HIS A 145 -22.78 16.09 13.78
C HIS A 145 -22.34 15.45 12.45
N ALA A 146 -22.21 14.13 12.46
CA ALA A 146 -22.57 13.31 11.31
C ALA A 146 -23.73 12.45 11.82
N SER A 147 -24.87 12.46 11.15
CA SER A 147 -26.01 11.63 11.50
C SER A 147 -25.66 10.16 11.26
N THR A 148 -24.93 9.54 12.17
CA THR A 148 -24.84 8.09 12.30
C THR A 148 -26.20 7.61 12.78
N HIS A 149 -27.03 7.15 11.84
CA HIS A 149 -28.26 6.45 12.19
C HIS A 149 -27.89 5.16 12.93
N TYR A 150 -28.07 5.16 14.25
CA TYR A 150 -28.08 3.94 15.05
C TYR A 150 -29.41 3.22 14.81
N ALA A 151 -29.41 2.27 13.90
CA ALA A 151 -30.47 1.28 13.75
C ALA A 151 -29.81 -0.09 13.50
N ASP A 152 -30.10 -1.04 14.39
CA ASP A 152 -29.53 -2.40 14.50
C ASP A 152 -28.04 -2.48 14.87
N ASP A 153 -27.64 -3.68 15.34
CA ASP A 153 -26.27 -4.14 15.65
C ASP A 153 -25.25 -4.03 14.48
N ARG A 154 -25.53 -3.18 13.48
CA ARG A 154 -24.66 -2.93 12.33
C ARG A 154 -23.67 -1.81 12.65
N PRO A 155 -22.40 -1.93 12.23
CA PRO A 155 -21.49 -0.79 12.29
C PRO A 155 -22.06 0.37 11.47
N PRO A 156 -21.81 1.63 11.87
CA PRO A 156 -22.33 2.79 11.16
C PRO A 156 -21.83 2.79 9.71
N VAL A 157 -22.76 2.69 8.76
CA VAL A 157 -22.47 2.80 7.32
C VAL A 157 -22.64 4.24 6.89
N LEU A 158 -21.67 4.76 6.15
CA LEU A 158 -21.74 6.10 5.60
C LEU A 158 -22.80 6.14 4.49
N GLN A 159 -23.74 7.07 4.55
CA GLN A 159 -24.75 7.26 3.50
C GLN A 159 -24.48 8.57 2.75
N LEU A 160 -24.46 8.51 1.42
CA LEU A 160 -24.33 9.68 0.55
C LEU A 160 -25.69 10.32 0.32
N GLN A 161 -25.85 11.57 0.76
CA GLN A 161 -27.13 12.29 0.70
C GLN A 161 -27.59 12.61 -0.73
N ASP A 162 -26.67 12.88 -1.67
CA ASP A 162 -26.98 13.22 -3.07
C ASP A 162 -26.42 12.18 -4.05
N PHE A 163 -26.62 10.90 -3.74
CA PHE A 163 -26.18 9.80 -4.59
C PHE A 163 -26.90 9.77 -5.95
N ASP A 164 -28.22 9.96 -5.96
CA ASP A 164 -29.02 9.94 -7.19
C ASP A 164 -28.63 11.06 -8.18
N GLY A 165 -28.13 12.20 -7.69
CA GLY A 165 -27.60 13.28 -8.52
C GLY A 165 -26.32 12.87 -9.25
N LEU A 166 -25.43 12.15 -8.57
CA LEU A 166 -24.17 11.65 -9.13
C LEU A 166 -24.41 10.58 -10.21
N VAL A 167 -25.32 9.64 -9.95
CA VAL A 167 -25.68 8.60 -10.94
C VAL A 167 -26.31 9.23 -12.19
N ARG A 168 -27.22 10.20 -12.02
CA ARG A 168 -27.85 10.92 -13.15
C ARG A 168 -26.87 11.73 -13.99
N ALA A 169 -25.74 12.15 -13.42
CA ALA A 169 -24.68 12.84 -14.15
C ALA A 169 -23.85 11.92 -15.05
N GLY A 170 -24.13 10.61 -15.09
CA GLY A 170 -23.38 9.64 -15.89
C GLY A 170 -21.97 9.36 -15.37
N GLN A 171 -21.74 9.57 -14.08
CA GLN A 171 -20.43 9.44 -13.42
C GLN A 171 -20.32 8.14 -12.62
N SER A 172 -21.01 7.08 -13.07
CA SER A 172 -20.98 5.78 -12.42
C SER A 172 -21.00 4.62 -13.42
N VAL A 173 -20.44 3.50 -12.99
CA VAL A 173 -20.52 2.20 -13.66
C VAL A 173 -21.38 1.28 -12.81
N ARG A 174 -22.44 0.74 -13.40
CA ARG A 174 -23.34 -0.17 -12.70
C ARG A 174 -22.72 -1.54 -12.53
N LEU A 175 -22.79 -2.06 -11.31
CA LEU A 175 -22.43 -3.42 -10.95
C LEU A 175 -23.67 -4.31 -10.87
N SER A 176 -23.54 -5.53 -11.36
CA SER A 176 -24.62 -6.53 -11.45
C SER A 176 -24.35 -7.75 -10.56
N PRO A 177 -25.41 -8.50 -10.15
CA PRO A 177 -25.23 -9.73 -9.39
C PRO A 177 -24.26 -10.71 -10.06
N GLY A 178 -23.35 -11.29 -9.27
CA GLY A 178 -22.26 -12.15 -9.72
C GLY A 178 -20.96 -11.43 -10.04
N GLU A 179 -20.93 -10.09 -9.99
CA GLU A 179 -19.69 -9.31 -10.14
C GLU A 179 -18.96 -9.15 -8.81
N LEU A 180 -17.63 -9.30 -8.87
CA LEU A 180 -16.71 -9.19 -7.74
C LEU A 180 -15.96 -7.86 -7.86
N PHE A 181 -15.79 -7.13 -6.75
CA PHE A 181 -14.98 -5.93 -6.71
C PHE A 181 -14.16 -5.82 -5.42
N GLY A 182 -13.09 -5.01 -5.44
CA GLY A 182 -12.16 -4.85 -4.32
C GLY A 182 -11.17 -6.01 -4.15
N GLU A 183 -11.26 -7.02 -4.99
CA GLU A 183 -10.37 -8.17 -5.10
C GLU A 183 -8.93 -7.76 -5.42
N VAL A 184 -8.75 -6.78 -6.31
CA VAL A 184 -7.45 -6.23 -6.67
C VAL A 184 -6.80 -5.59 -5.44
N ALA A 185 -7.53 -4.70 -4.78
CA ALA A 185 -7.07 -3.98 -3.60
C ALA A 185 -6.67 -4.97 -2.47
N ALA A 186 -7.49 -6.00 -2.23
CA ALA A 186 -7.20 -7.01 -1.23
C ALA A 186 -5.98 -7.88 -1.60
N MET A 187 -5.91 -8.37 -2.84
CA MET A 187 -4.86 -9.29 -3.29
C MET A 187 -3.50 -8.61 -3.40
N TYR A 188 -3.47 -7.40 -3.94
CA TYR A 188 -2.25 -6.63 -4.15
C TYR A 188 -1.94 -5.66 -3.00
N ARG A 189 -2.79 -5.63 -1.96
CA ARG A 189 -2.58 -4.83 -0.74
C ARG A 189 -2.47 -3.33 -1.04
N SER A 190 -3.19 -2.89 -2.08
CA SER A 190 -3.28 -1.50 -2.49
C SER A 190 -4.53 -0.84 -1.92
N PRO A 191 -4.58 0.50 -1.89
CA PRO A 191 -5.83 1.24 -1.73
C PRO A 191 -6.86 0.83 -2.78
N ARG A 192 -8.15 0.96 -2.47
CA ARG A 192 -9.24 0.87 -3.44
C ARG A 192 -9.17 2.05 -4.40
N SER A 193 -9.34 1.79 -5.69
CA SER A 193 -9.23 2.83 -6.72
C SER A 193 -10.56 3.54 -7.02
N ALA A 194 -11.67 3.12 -6.41
CA ALA A 194 -12.98 3.72 -6.62
C ALA A 194 -13.89 3.57 -5.40
N THR A 195 -14.87 4.47 -5.31
CA THR A 195 -15.93 4.40 -4.30
C THR A 195 -17.11 3.61 -4.88
N VAL A 196 -17.67 2.68 -4.09
CA VAL A 196 -18.81 1.85 -4.51
C VAL A 196 -19.96 2.08 -3.53
N VAL A 197 -21.14 2.32 -4.07
CA VAL A 197 -22.36 2.72 -3.34
C VAL A 197 -23.50 1.81 -3.74
N SER A 198 -24.34 1.41 -2.79
CA SER A 198 -25.51 0.58 -3.07
C SER A 198 -26.60 1.38 -3.77
N GLN A 199 -27.17 0.83 -4.84
CA GLN A 199 -28.35 1.36 -5.52
C GLN A 199 -29.58 0.52 -5.20
N GLY A 200 -30.32 0.92 -4.17
CA GLY A 200 -31.45 0.16 -3.64
C GLY A 200 -31.04 -0.76 -2.50
N ASP A 201 -31.93 -1.69 -2.16
CA ASP A 201 -31.65 -2.75 -1.21
C ASP A 201 -30.82 -3.83 -1.91
N SER A 202 -29.57 -3.96 -1.50
CA SER A 202 -28.60 -4.88 -2.12
C SER A 202 -27.98 -5.80 -1.09
N THR A 203 -27.76 -7.05 -1.48
CA THR A 203 -27.08 -8.05 -0.65
C THR A 203 -25.72 -8.36 -1.22
N LEU A 204 -24.69 -8.14 -0.40
CA LEU A 204 -23.30 -8.33 -0.78
C LEU A 204 -22.64 -9.35 0.13
N LEU A 205 -21.84 -10.23 -0.45
CA LEU A 205 -20.97 -11.14 0.28
C LEU A 205 -19.57 -10.53 0.36
N GLU A 206 -19.16 -10.16 1.57
CA GLU A 206 -17.77 -9.78 1.84
C GLU A 206 -16.94 -11.05 2.07
N ILE A 207 -15.83 -11.19 1.35
CA ILE A 207 -14.92 -12.32 1.37
C ILE A 207 -13.56 -11.84 1.89
N ARG A 208 -13.11 -12.37 3.02
CA ARG A 208 -11.78 -12.08 3.58
C ARG A 208 -10.68 -12.46 2.59
N LEU A 209 -9.56 -11.72 2.55
CA LEU A 209 -8.39 -12.04 1.73
C LEU A 209 -7.95 -13.51 1.83
N GLN A 210 -7.99 -14.10 3.04
CA GLN A 210 -7.60 -15.50 3.22
C GLN A 210 -8.59 -16.48 2.62
N GLY A 211 -9.89 -16.16 2.60
CA GLY A 211 -10.91 -16.92 1.87
C GLY A 211 -10.71 -16.78 0.35
N LEU A 212 -10.51 -15.56 -0.13
CA LEU A 212 -10.27 -15.26 -1.55
C LEU A 212 -9.05 -16.02 -2.10
N LYS A 213 -7.94 -16.07 -1.35
CA LYS A 213 -6.77 -16.88 -1.70
C LYS A 213 -7.07 -18.37 -1.82
N MET A 214 -7.98 -18.90 -1.00
CA MET A 214 -8.37 -20.31 -1.08
C MET A 214 -9.29 -20.56 -2.28
N LEU A 215 -10.19 -19.64 -2.59
CA LEU A 215 -11.06 -19.72 -3.79
C LEU A 215 -10.25 -19.73 -5.08
N ARG A 216 -9.15 -18.97 -5.17
CA ARG A 216 -8.22 -18.97 -6.31
C ARG A 216 -7.50 -20.30 -6.58
N ARG A 217 -7.63 -21.31 -5.71
CA ARG A 217 -7.11 -22.66 -6.00
C ARG A 217 -7.89 -23.33 -7.12
N ASP A 218 -9.15 -22.93 -7.32
CA ASP A 218 -9.94 -23.33 -8.47
C ASP A 218 -9.46 -22.55 -9.72
N PRO A 219 -9.06 -23.24 -10.80
CA PRO A 219 -8.55 -22.59 -12.00
C PRO A 219 -9.56 -21.68 -12.69
N ALA A 220 -10.85 -22.06 -12.72
CA ALA A 220 -11.89 -21.28 -13.38
C ALA A 220 -12.17 -19.97 -12.63
N PHE A 221 -12.18 -20.02 -11.30
CA PHE A 221 -12.28 -18.83 -10.46
C PHE A 221 -11.06 -17.91 -10.62
N SER A 222 -9.85 -18.48 -10.64
CA SER A 222 -8.64 -17.67 -10.85
C SER A 222 -8.66 -16.98 -12.22
N GLN A 223 -9.02 -17.70 -13.29
CA GLN A 223 -9.10 -17.12 -14.63
C GLN A 223 -10.13 -15.98 -14.68
N ARG A 224 -11.32 -16.18 -14.10
CA ARG A 224 -12.35 -15.14 -14.03
C ARG A 224 -11.87 -13.87 -13.31
N MET A 225 -11.10 -14.02 -12.23
CA MET A 225 -10.51 -12.87 -11.55
C MET A 225 -9.49 -12.15 -12.43
N ASP A 226 -8.64 -12.90 -13.14
CA ASP A 226 -7.61 -12.33 -14.00
C ASP A 226 -8.25 -11.62 -15.22
N ASP A 227 -9.33 -12.18 -15.79
CA ASP A 227 -10.11 -11.57 -16.87
C ASP A 227 -10.80 -10.28 -16.40
N HIS A 228 -11.47 -10.32 -15.24
CA HIS A 228 -12.12 -9.14 -14.66
C HIS A 228 -11.12 -8.01 -14.38
N TYR A 229 -9.92 -8.34 -13.89
CA TYR A 229 -8.83 -7.38 -13.73
C TYR A 229 -8.44 -6.73 -15.05
N ARG A 230 -8.28 -7.52 -16.12
CA ARG A 230 -7.88 -7.00 -17.44
C ARG A 230 -8.96 -6.12 -18.08
N GLU A 231 -10.22 -6.48 -17.93
CA GLU A 231 -11.34 -5.76 -18.57
C GLU A 231 -11.68 -4.46 -17.84
N ASN A 232 -11.71 -4.48 -16.50
CA ASN A 232 -12.27 -3.36 -15.72
C ASN A 232 -11.20 -2.50 -15.04
N TRP A 233 -10.10 -3.10 -14.59
CA TRP A 233 -9.12 -2.39 -13.75
C TRP A 233 -7.87 -1.96 -14.50
N LEU A 234 -7.38 -2.78 -15.44
CA LEU A 234 -6.22 -2.44 -16.24
C LEU A 234 -6.38 -1.11 -17.00
N PRO A 235 -7.55 -0.78 -17.62
CA PRO A 235 -7.72 0.52 -18.26
C PRO A 235 -7.58 1.70 -17.29
N ILE A 236 -8.11 1.56 -16.08
CA ILE A 236 -8.01 2.58 -15.01
C ILE A 236 -6.56 2.75 -14.58
N HIS A 237 -5.86 1.64 -14.28
CA HIS A 237 -4.45 1.66 -13.90
C HIS A 237 -3.55 2.25 -14.99
N LEU A 238 -3.81 1.95 -16.26
CA LEU A 238 -3.06 2.55 -17.35
C LEU A 238 -3.29 4.06 -17.39
N ARG A 239 -4.51 4.55 -17.14
CA ARG A 239 -4.79 6.00 -17.10
C ARG A 239 -4.12 6.75 -15.94
N GLU A 240 -3.82 6.08 -14.82
CA GLU A 240 -3.04 6.68 -13.73
C GLU A 240 -1.61 7.03 -14.17
N ILE A 241 -1.11 6.39 -15.23
CA ILE A 241 0.25 6.60 -15.73
C ILE A 241 0.28 7.91 -16.53
N PRO A 242 1.14 8.88 -16.17
CA PRO A 242 1.18 10.19 -16.81
C PRO A 242 1.26 10.14 -18.35
N LEU A 243 1.98 9.15 -18.88
CA LEU A 243 2.18 8.93 -20.32
C LEU A 243 0.92 8.46 -21.06
N LEU A 244 -0.03 7.83 -20.37
CA LEU A 244 -1.18 7.16 -20.97
C LEU A 244 -2.53 7.80 -20.57
N ARG A 245 -2.52 8.77 -19.65
CA ARG A 245 -3.72 9.40 -19.08
C ARG A 245 -4.67 10.04 -20.10
N PHE A 246 -4.14 10.50 -21.23
CA PHE A 246 -4.90 11.21 -22.27
C PHE A 246 -5.11 10.39 -23.55
N LEU A 247 -4.90 9.07 -23.49
CA LEU A 247 -5.15 8.22 -24.65
C LEU A 247 -6.64 8.21 -25.01
N PRO A 248 -6.98 8.36 -26.30
CA PRO A 248 -8.33 8.13 -26.78
C PRO A 248 -8.79 6.70 -26.44
N GLU A 249 -10.08 6.51 -26.18
CA GLU A 249 -10.64 5.21 -25.75
C GLU A 249 -10.25 4.07 -26.69
N GLN A 250 -10.32 4.29 -28.01
CA GLN A 250 -9.97 3.26 -29.00
C GLN A 250 -8.50 2.82 -28.90
N ASN A 251 -7.59 3.76 -28.65
CA ASN A 251 -6.16 3.47 -28.48
C ASN A 251 -5.92 2.76 -27.16
N LEU A 252 -6.55 3.22 -26.09
CA LEU A 252 -6.45 2.59 -24.77
C LEU A 252 -6.88 1.12 -24.83
N GLN A 253 -7.98 0.79 -25.51
CA GLN A 253 -8.43 -0.59 -25.66
C GLN A 253 -7.41 -1.47 -26.41
N ARG A 254 -6.74 -0.94 -27.44
CA ARG A 254 -5.66 -1.66 -28.14
C ARG A 254 -4.43 -1.85 -27.24
N VAL A 255 -4.08 -0.84 -26.45
CA VAL A 255 -3.00 -0.94 -25.45
C VAL A 255 -3.34 -1.99 -24.40
N VAL A 256 -4.55 -1.99 -23.85
CA VAL A 256 -5.04 -2.99 -22.88
C VAL A 256 -4.94 -4.39 -23.45
N ALA A 257 -5.40 -4.60 -24.70
CA ALA A 257 -5.32 -5.89 -25.38
C ALA A 257 -3.87 -6.37 -25.57
N ALA A 258 -2.97 -5.46 -25.95
CA ALA A 258 -1.55 -5.77 -26.17
C ALA A 258 -0.73 -5.92 -24.88
N THR A 259 -1.20 -5.37 -23.76
CA THR A 259 -0.44 -5.34 -22.51
C THR A 259 -0.31 -6.74 -21.90
N VAL A 260 0.92 -7.17 -21.65
CA VAL A 260 1.24 -8.45 -21.00
C VAL A 260 1.74 -8.20 -19.58
N GLN A 261 1.13 -8.86 -18.61
CA GLN A 261 1.62 -8.85 -17.23
C GLN A 261 2.71 -9.91 -17.06
N ARG A 262 3.83 -9.55 -16.42
CA ARG A 262 4.89 -10.48 -16.05
C ARG A 262 5.25 -10.30 -14.58
N SER A 263 5.59 -11.41 -13.93
CA SER A 263 6.01 -11.44 -12.53
C SER A 263 7.40 -12.04 -12.44
N PHE A 264 8.31 -11.32 -11.79
CA PHE A 264 9.70 -11.71 -11.61
C PHE A 264 10.01 -11.91 -10.12
N GLY A 265 10.72 -12.98 -9.80
CA GLY A 265 10.99 -13.37 -8.42
C GLY A 265 9.78 -14.03 -7.75
N ARG A 266 9.70 -13.96 -6.43
CA ARG A 266 8.65 -14.63 -5.63
C ARG A 266 7.99 -13.63 -4.69
N LEU A 267 6.65 -13.65 -4.62
CA LEU A 267 5.89 -12.80 -3.70
C LEU A 267 6.28 -13.06 -2.23
N GLU A 268 6.70 -14.29 -1.90
CA GLU A 268 7.31 -14.67 -0.62
C GLU A 268 8.83 -14.41 -0.64
N TRP A 269 9.25 -13.22 -1.05
CA TRP A 269 10.65 -12.83 -1.20
C TRP A 269 11.43 -12.86 0.12
N ASN A 270 10.74 -12.83 1.27
CA ASN A 270 11.34 -12.84 2.59
C ASN A 270 12.26 -14.06 2.85
N ALA A 271 11.89 -15.23 2.32
CA ALA A 271 12.67 -16.45 2.47
C ALA A 271 13.99 -16.36 1.70
N ASP A 272 13.95 -15.77 0.51
CA ASP A 272 15.12 -15.56 -0.34
C ASP A 272 15.99 -14.43 0.22
N TYR A 273 15.39 -13.32 0.66
CA TYR A 273 16.08 -12.19 1.28
C TYR A 273 16.93 -12.59 2.49
N LYS A 274 16.40 -13.43 3.39
CA LYS A 274 17.17 -13.90 4.56
C LYS A 274 18.41 -14.71 4.18
N LYS A 275 18.40 -15.36 3.01
CA LYS A 275 19.55 -16.09 2.47
C LYS A 275 20.51 -15.13 1.78
N THR A 276 19.99 -14.29 0.88
CA THR A 276 20.81 -13.42 0.02
C THR A 276 21.47 -12.29 0.79
N ARG A 277 20.86 -11.74 1.86
CA ARG A 277 21.47 -10.68 2.69
C ARG A 277 22.83 -11.07 3.29
N LYS A 278 23.13 -12.38 3.41
CA LYS A 278 24.42 -12.87 3.92
C LYS A 278 25.54 -12.82 2.87
N LEU A 279 25.19 -12.68 1.60
CA LEU A 279 26.13 -12.63 0.47
C LEU A 279 26.75 -11.24 0.37
N SER A 280 27.88 -11.13 -0.34
CA SER A 280 28.45 -9.82 -0.69
C SER A 280 27.48 -9.04 -1.59
N PRO A 281 27.57 -7.68 -1.64
CA PRO A 281 26.70 -6.88 -2.49
C PRO A 281 26.70 -7.30 -3.97
N ALA A 282 27.85 -7.70 -4.52
CA ALA A 282 27.96 -8.18 -5.90
C ALA A 282 27.18 -9.49 -6.13
N GLU A 283 27.37 -10.48 -5.25
CA GLU A 283 26.65 -11.76 -5.32
C GLU A 283 25.14 -11.58 -5.09
N GLN A 284 24.73 -10.61 -4.28
CA GLN A 284 23.32 -10.26 -4.11
C GLN A 284 22.71 -9.81 -5.43
N ILE A 285 23.37 -8.86 -6.12
CA ILE A 285 22.91 -8.34 -7.42
C ILE A 285 22.85 -9.46 -8.47
N GLU A 286 23.84 -10.35 -8.50
CA GLU A 286 23.85 -11.48 -9.42
C GLU A 286 22.70 -12.47 -9.18
N SER A 287 22.31 -12.65 -7.91
CA SER A 287 21.18 -13.51 -7.53
C SER A 287 19.80 -12.92 -7.85
N GLU A 288 19.70 -11.61 -8.07
CA GLU A 288 18.45 -10.92 -8.39
C GLU A 288 17.98 -11.32 -9.82
N PRO A 289 16.71 -11.78 -9.99
CA PRO A 289 16.20 -12.16 -11.31
C PRO A 289 16.29 -11.02 -12.32
N VAL A 290 16.81 -11.31 -13.51
CA VAL A 290 16.92 -10.33 -14.60
C VAL A 290 15.55 -10.16 -15.26
N VAL A 291 15.11 -8.90 -15.34
CA VAL A 291 13.85 -8.48 -16.00
C VAL A 291 14.16 -8.04 -17.43
N ALA A 292 15.22 -7.26 -17.59
CA ALA A 292 15.74 -6.80 -18.87
C ALA A 292 17.27 -6.66 -18.81
N THR A 293 17.96 -6.92 -19.91
CA THR A 293 19.43 -6.96 -19.97
C THR A 293 19.95 -5.80 -20.82
N GLU A 294 20.95 -5.10 -20.30
CA GLU A 294 21.73 -4.12 -21.05
C GLU A 294 22.26 -4.73 -22.36
N GLY A 295 22.24 -3.96 -23.45
CA GLY A 295 22.69 -4.41 -24.77
C GLY A 295 21.65 -5.21 -25.57
N HIS A 296 20.56 -5.69 -24.96
CA HIS A 296 19.47 -6.33 -25.69
C HIS A 296 18.59 -5.29 -26.40
N GLN A 297 17.97 -5.69 -27.51
CA GLN A 297 16.99 -4.87 -28.21
C GLN A 297 15.76 -4.63 -27.33
N VAL A 298 15.21 -3.42 -27.42
CA VAL A 298 14.02 -3.07 -26.66
C VAL A 298 12.79 -3.63 -27.37
N THR A 299 12.06 -4.51 -26.69
CA THR A 299 10.84 -5.14 -27.23
C THR A 299 9.57 -4.53 -26.65
N ASP A 300 9.64 -4.08 -25.40
CA ASP A 300 8.48 -3.62 -24.64
C ASP A 300 8.85 -2.40 -23.80
N LEU A 301 7.93 -1.44 -23.69
CA LEU A 301 7.92 -0.47 -22.60
C LEU A 301 7.51 -1.22 -21.32
N ILE A 302 8.39 -1.19 -20.32
CA ILE A 302 8.18 -1.88 -19.05
C ILE A 302 7.68 -0.87 -18.01
N ILE A 303 6.54 -1.18 -17.39
CA ILE A 303 5.94 -0.37 -16.33
C ILE A 303 5.95 -1.19 -15.05
N VAL A 304 6.55 -0.65 -13.99
CA VAL A 304 6.54 -1.30 -12.68
C VAL A 304 5.17 -1.13 -12.04
N ARG A 305 4.47 -2.25 -11.84
CA ARG A 305 3.13 -2.28 -11.23
C ARG A 305 3.21 -2.43 -9.72
N SER A 306 4.07 -3.34 -9.25
CA SER A 306 4.32 -3.55 -7.82
C SER A 306 5.69 -4.17 -7.60
N GLY A 307 6.24 -4.03 -6.39
CA GLY A 307 7.59 -4.49 -6.07
C GLY A 307 8.66 -3.44 -6.35
N PHE A 308 9.91 -3.87 -6.45
CA PHE A 308 11.05 -2.97 -6.59
C PHE A 308 12.05 -3.49 -7.63
N GLY A 309 12.50 -2.60 -8.51
CA GLY A 309 13.45 -2.89 -9.56
C GLY A 309 14.78 -2.16 -9.32
N ARG A 310 15.90 -2.84 -9.54
CA ARG A 310 17.24 -2.24 -9.54
C ARG A 310 17.65 -1.99 -10.99
N VAL A 311 18.06 -0.77 -11.30
CA VAL A 311 18.65 -0.41 -12.58
C VAL A 311 20.16 -0.45 -12.44
N CYS A 312 20.81 -1.29 -13.24
CA CYS A 312 22.25 -1.48 -13.23
C CYS A 312 22.86 -1.13 -14.59
N GLN A 313 24.10 -0.66 -14.57
CA GLN A 313 24.94 -0.56 -15.75
C GLN A 313 26.22 -1.36 -15.53
N SER A 314 26.68 -2.05 -16.57
CA SER A 314 27.93 -2.81 -16.56
C SER A 314 29.12 -1.84 -16.55
N TYR A 315 30.04 -2.01 -15.60
CA TYR A 315 31.25 -1.23 -15.49
C TYR A 315 32.46 -2.15 -15.30
N GLY A 316 33.06 -2.57 -16.43
CA GLY A 316 34.10 -3.59 -16.43
C GLY A 316 33.55 -4.95 -15.99
N VAL A 317 34.10 -5.51 -14.91
CA VAL A 317 33.62 -6.76 -14.29
C VAL A 317 32.54 -6.55 -13.22
N ALA A 318 32.25 -5.30 -12.86
CA ALA A 318 31.30 -4.96 -11.81
C ALA A 318 30.00 -4.43 -12.39
N GLN A 319 28.93 -4.51 -11.60
CA GLN A 319 27.64 -3.87 -11.89
C GLN A 319 27.51 -2.63 -11.00
N ARG A 320 27.21 -1.49 -11.61
CA ARG A 320 26.94 -0.24 -10.89
C ARG A 320 25.44 0.01 -10.89
N THR A 321 24.84 0.10 -9.69
CA THR A 321 23.45 0.56 -9.56
C THR A 321 23.37 2.04 -9.97
N THR A 322 22.50 2.38 -10.92
CA THR A 322 22.27 3.76 -11.38
C THR A 322 20.99 4.35 -10.81
N ALA A 323 19.95 3.53 -10.68
CA ALA A 323 18.65 3.95 -10.17
C ALA A 323 17.86 2.78 -9.58
N TYR A 324 16.73 3.10 -8.97
CA TYR A 324 15.76 2.14 -8.48
C TYR A 324 14.36 2.51 -8.98
N LEU A 325 13.57 1.49 -9.33
CA LEU A 325 12.21 1.65 -9.87
C LEU A 325 11.17 1.08 -8.90
N GLY A 326 10.19 1.90 -8.52
CA GLY A 326 9.02 1.51 -7.73
C GLY A 326 7.74 1.55 -8.57
N LYS A 327 6.58 1.36 -7.92
CA LYS A 327 5.27 1.44 -8.58
C LYS A 327 5.14 2.71 -9.43
N GLY A 328 4.69 2.57 -10.67
CA GLY A 328 4.46 3.67 -11.62
C GLY A 328 5.69 4.07 -12.43
N HIS A 329 6.89 3.64 -12.05
CA HIS A 329 8.11 3.95 -12.81
C HIS A 329 8.16 3.15 -14.13
N LEU A 330 8.73 3.79 -15.15
CA LEU A 330 8.86 3.27 -16.51
C LEU A 330 10.32 2.88 -16.77
N PHE A 331 10.53 1.86 -17.60
CA PHE A 331 11.85 1.41 -18.05
C PHE A 331 11.85 1.15 -19.56
N GLY A 332 12.90 1.60 -20.24
CA GLY A 332 13.05 1.50 -21.71
C GLY A 332 12.42 2.66 -22.49
N LEU A 333 11.77 3.63 -21.83
CA LEU A 333 11.08 4.73 -22.51
C LEU A 333 12.02 5.58 -23.39
N GLU A 334 13.24 5.83 -22.94
CA GLU A 334 14.20 6.68 -23.66
C GLU A 334 14.66 6.01 -24.96
N GLU A 335 15.05 4.74 -24.90
CA GLU A 335 15.47 3.97 -26.05
C GLU A 335 14.34 3.82 -27.07
N ILE A 336 13.11 3.56 -26.61
CA ILE A 336 11.93 3.44 -27.49
C ILE A 336 11.62 4.80 -28.14
N ALA A 337 11.57 5.87 -27.35
CA ALA A 337 11.22 7.18 -27.88
C ALA A 337 12.27 7.67 -28.89
N LEU A 338 13.57 7.44 -28.64
CA LEU A 338 14.63 7.77 -29.60
C LEU A 338 14.60 6.88 -30.85
N GLY A 339 14.25 5.59 -30.70
CA GLY A 339 14.17 4.65 -31.80
C GLY A 339 13.02 4.97 -32.76
N VAL A 340 11.87 5.40 -32.24
CA VAL A 340 10.69 5.74 -33.04
C VAL A 340 10.79 7.14 -33.66
N THR A 341 11.50 8.08 -33.05
CA THR A 341 11.51 9.49 -33.48
C THR A 341 12.56 9.85 -34.54
N ASN A 342 13.36 8.89 -34.99
CA ASN A 342 14.40 9.13 -35.99
C ASN A 342 13.91 8.92 -37.42
N GLU A 343 14.15 9.91 -38.30
CA GLU A 343 13.68 9.93 -39.70
C GLU A 343 14.41 8.92 -40.62
N ASP A 344 15.62 8.47 -40.25
CA ASP A 344 16.45 7.54 -41.04
C ASP A 344 16.08 6.05 -40.89
N GLY A 345 14.94 5.76 -40.24
CA GLY A 345 14.50 4.41 -39.86
C GLY A 345 14.76 4.12 -38.37
N PRO A 346 14.21 3.02 -37.83
CA PRO A 346 14.29 2.75 -36.40
C PRO A 346 15.74 2.56 -35.99
N ILE A 347 16.31 3.54 -35.27
CA ILE A 347 17.55 3.29 -34.53
C ILE A 347 17.16 2.31 -33.44
N ASN A 348 17.55 1.05 -33.64
CA ASN A 348 17.33 -0.01 -32.68
C ASN A 348 18.34 0.16 -31.54
N LEU A 349 18.15 1.21 -30.74
CA LEU A 349 18.97 1.50 -29.56
C LEU A 349 18.79 0.33 -28.60
N PRO A 350 19.86 -0.42 -28.31
CA PRO A 350 19.78 -1.43 -27.28
C PRO A 350 19.56 -0.76 -25.93
N LEU A 351 19.02 -1.51 -24.97
CA LEU A 351 18.88 -1.06 -23.59
C LEU A 351 20.23 -0.59 -23.05
N GLN A 352 20.28 0.64 -22.52
CA GLN A 352 21.51 1.21 -21.95
C GLN A 352 21.77 0.70 -20.52
N HIS A 353 20.77 0.06 -19.92
CA HIS A 353 20.81 -0.44 -18.56
C HIS A 353 20.15 -1.82 -18.48
N SER A 354 20.49 -2.56 -17.43
CA SER A 354 19.78 -3.78 -17.02
C SER A 354 18.75 -3.43 -15.94
N LEU A 355 17.61 -4.12 -15.96
CA LEU A 355 16.62 -4.08 -14.88
C LEU A 355 16.58 -5.44 -14.18
N ARG A 356 16.70 -5.43 -12.85
CA ARG A 356 16.66 -6.63 -12.01
C ARG A 356 15.57 -6.54 -10.96
N ALA A 357 14.90 -7.66 -10.67
CA ALA A 357 13.86 -7.76 -9.66
C ALA A 357 14.47 -7.91 -8.27
N VAL A 358 14.17 -6.94 -7.41
CA VAL A 358 14.72 -6.83 -6.07
C VAL A 358 13.78 -7.59 -5.12
N GLY A 359 13.90 -8.92 -5.12
CA GLY A 359 13.00 -9.84 -4.42
C GLY A 359 11.79 -10.23 -5.26
N PHE A 360 10.85 -9.29 -5.45
CA PHE A 360 9.69 -9.46 -6.32
C PHE A 360 9.45 -8.19 -7.13
N LEU A 361 9.09 -8.35 -8.40
CA LEU A 361 8.70 -7.27 -9.29
C LEU A 361 7.59 -7.75 -10.23
N ASP A 362 6.43 -7.08 -10.17
CA ASP A 362 5.39 -7.22 -11.17
C ASP A 362 5.47 -6.07 -12.15
N THR A 363 5.41 -6.40 -13.44
CA THR A 363 5.52 -5.45 -14.53
C THR A 363 4.39 -5.62 -15.53
N LEU A 364 4.02 -4.50 -16.15
CA LEU A 364 3.22 -4.47 -17.38
C LEU A 364 4.17 -4.21 -18.54
N HIS A 365 4.06 -5.02 -19.58
CA HIS A 365 4.86 -4.94 -20.80
C HIS A 365 3.94 -4.48 -21.93
N ILE A 366 4.24 -3.32 -22.51
CA ILE A 366 3.54 -2.79 -23.69
C ILE A 366 4.49 -2.91 -24.89
N PRO A 367 4.14 -3.68 -25.93
CA PRO A 367 5.00 -3.85 -27.10
C PRO A 367 5.37 -2.52 -27.76
N VAL A 368 6.60 -2.41 -28.28
CA VAL A 368 7.12 -1.19 -28.92
C VAL A 368 6.28 -0.77 -30.11
N GLU A 369 5.74 -1.71 -30.88
CA GLU A 369 4.87 -1.42 -32.01
C GLU A 369 3.61 -0.68 -31.56
N CYS A 370 2.97 -1.18 -30.49
CA CYS A 370 1.80 -0.57 -29.87
C CYS A 370 2.15 0.82 -29.28
N PHE A 371 3.34 0.97 -28.68
CA PHE A 371 3.80 2.27 -28.21
C PHE A 371 3.92 3.29 -29.36
N ALA A 372 4.53 2.90 -30.47
CA ALA A 372 4.73 3.77 -31.62
C ALA A 372 3.41 4.20 -32.29
N THR A 373 2.47 3.25 -32.46
CA THR A 373 1.21 3.51 -33.18
C THR A 373 0.13 4.13 -32.31
N ASP A 374 0.00 3.68 -31.07
CA ASP A 374 -1.17 3.96 -30.24
C ASP A 374 -0.90 4.92 -29.09
N ILE A 375 0.35 5.03 -28.62
CA ILE A 375 0.71 5.83 -27.46
C ILE A 375 1.41 7.12 -27.88
N LEU A 376 2.56 7.03 -28.55
CA LEU A 376 3.44 8.15 -28.87
C LEU A 376 2.74 9.34 -29.55
N PRO A 377 1.77 9.15 -30.48
CA PRO A 377 1.06 10.28 -31.10
C PRO A 377 0.27 11.17 -30.14
N HIS A 378 -0.03 10.67 -28.95
CA HIS A 378 -0.83 11.34 -27.92
C HIS A 378 0.00 11.79 -26.71
N VAL A 379 1.29 11.46 -26.68
CA VAL A 379 2.20 11.84 -25.59
C VAL A 379 2.64 13.30 -25.77
N ARG A 380 2.63 14.07 -24.68
CA ARG A 380 3.14 15.45 -24.72
C ARG A 380 4.67 15.43 -24.75
N ARG A 381 5.27 16.38 -25.47
CA ARG A 381 6.75 16.51 -25.51
C ARG A 381 7.38 16.65 -24.13
N SER A 382 6.70 17.30 -23.18
CA SER A 382 7.15 17.45 -21.80
C SER A 382 7.17 16.15 -20.99
N GLU A 383 6.46 15.11 -21.46
CA GLU A 383 6.37 13.80 -20.82
C GLU A 383 7.40 12.81 -21.39
N LEU A 384 8.11 13.20 -22.46
CA LEU A 384 9.19 12.42 -23.03
C LEU A 384 10.54 12.79 -22.40
N PRO A 385 11.50 11.86 -22.37
CA PRO A 385 12.88 12.17 -22.02
C PRO A 385 13.43 13.31 -22.87
N ALA A 386 14.23 14.20 -22.26
CA ALA A 386 14.74 15.41 -22.92
C ALA A 386 15.53 15.11 -24.20
N SER A 387 16.22 13.96 -24.26
CA SER A 387 16.91 13.44 -25.44
C SER A 387 15.94 13.17 -26.60
N ALA A 388 14.86 12.43 -26.35
CA ALA A 388 13.82 12.12 -27.32
C ALA A 388 12.99 13.34 -27.72
N ALA A 389 12.65 14.21 -26.75
CA ALA A 389 11.94 15.45 -27.03
C ALA A 389 12.72 16.38 -27.97
N LYS A 390 14.06 16.40 -27.85
CA LYS A 390 14.94 17.14 -28.77
C LYS A 390 15.04 16.50 -30.15
N ALA A 391 15.00 15.16 -30.25
CA ALA A 391 15.01 14.46 -31.53
C ALA A 391 13.77 14.81 -32.37
N LEU A 392 12.59 14.91 -31.73
CA LEU A 392 11.34 15.35 -32.37
C LEU A 392 11.37 16.76 -32.98
N LEU A 393 12.32 17.63 -32.58
CA LEU A 393 12.47 18.98 -33.15
C LEU A 393 13.18 18.99 -34.51
N ARG A 394 13.70 17.86 -34.98
CA ARG A 394 14.44 17.77 -36.26
C ARG A 394 13.58 17.45 -37.50
N MET A 395 12.25 17.65 -37.44
CA MET A 395 11.37 17.61 -38.63
C MET A 395 11.30 19.01 -39.30
N PRO A 396 11.10 19.12 -40.64
CA PRO A 396 11.51 20.30 -41.40
C PRO A 396 10.61 21.53 -41.17
N ALA A 397 11.22 22.61 -40.68
CA ALA A 397 11.03 24.08 -40.87
C ALA A 397 9.67 24.71 -41.27
N SER A 398 8.56 23.98 -41.34
CA SER A 398 7.28 24.49 -41.87
C SER A 398 6.22 24.73 -40.79
N GLU A 399 6.39 24.21 -39.57
CA GLU A 399 5.46 24.45 -38.44
C GLU A 399 5.89 25.58 -37.49
N GLU A 400 7.16 26.01 -37.50
CA GLU A 400 7.65 27.15 -36.71
C GLU A 400 6.91 28.47 -37.06
N ALA A 401 6.38 28.57 -38.28
CA ALA A 401 5.57 29.72 -38.71
C ALA A 401 4.14 29.71 -38.13
N ARG A 402 3.66 28.56 -37.64
CA ARG A 402 2.30 28.37 -37.12
C ARG A 402 2.19 28.61 -35.62
N GLU A 403 3.19 28.18 -34.84
CA GLU A 403 3.24 28.44 -33.39
C GLU A 403 3.56 29.90 -33.07
N ARG A 404 4.49 30.55 -33.80
CA ARG A 404 4.82 31.98 -33.59
C ARG A 404 3.64 32.93 -33.85
N ARG A 405 2.69 32.53 -34.72
CA ARG A 405 1.45 33.31 -34.96
C ARG A 405 0.40 33.17 -33.85
N SER A 406 0.53 32.18 -32.97
CA SER A 406 -0.42 31.97 -31.87
C SER A 406 -0.06 32.75 -30.60
N GLU A 407 1.19 33.21 -30.47
CA GLU A 407 1.69 33.99 -29.32
C GLU A 407 1.46 35.51 -29.45
N GLU A 408 1.14 36.04 -30.64
CA GLU A 408 0.95 37.48 -30.90
C GLU A 408 -0.51 37.98 -30.73
N ARG A 409 -1.33 37.36 -29.88
CA ARG A 409 -2.66 37.91 -29.57
C ARG A 409 -2.56 39.02 -28.51
N PRO A 410 -3.10 40.23 -28.75
CA PRO A 410 -2.99 41.33 -27.79
C PRO A 410 -3.83 41.03 -26.54
N LYS A 411 -3.21 41.19 -25.36
CA LYS A 411 -3.88 41.11 -24.06
C LYS A 411 -4.94 42.22 -23.97
N VAL A 412 -6.19 41.82 -23.75
CA VAL A 412 -7.27 42.73 -23.37
C VAL A 412 -7.31 42.76 -21.84
N ASP A 413 -7.11 43.95 -21.28
CA ASP A 413 -7.12 44.19 -19.83
C ASP A 413 -8.54 43.99 -19.27
N LEU A 414 -8.67 43.10 -18.28
CA LEU A 414 -9.78 43.09 -17.34
C LEU A 414 -9.23 43.09 -15.91
N PRO A 415 -9.79 43.88 -14.99
CA PRO A 415 -9.19 44.16 -13.69
C PRO A 415 -9.47 43.01 -12.71
N ILE A 416 -8.41 42.41 -12.17
CA ILE A 416 -8.48 41.57 -10.97
C ILE A 416 -7.89 42.38 -9.82
N VAL A 417 -8.71 42.55 -8.78
CA VAL A 417 -8.37 43.22 -7.53
C VAL A 417 -7.23 42.49 -6.83
N SER A 418 -6.18 43.25 -6.58
CA SER A 418 -4.96 42.89 -5.86
C SER A 418 -5.24 42.62 -4.38
N THR A 419 -4.63 41.55 -3.86
CA THR A 419 -4.11 41.58 -2.48
C THR A 419 -2.73 40.92 -2.44
N ALA A 420 -1.72 41.79 -2.59
CA ALA A 420 -0.31 41.71 -2.22
C ALA A 420 0.27 40.38 -1.69
N MET A 421 1.10 39.74 -2.52
CA MET A 421 2.26 38.95 -2.08
C MET A 421 3.52 39.80 -2.30
N ASN A 422 4.28 40.00 -1.21
CA ASN A 422 5.56 40.67 -1.24
C ASN A 422 6.61 39.79 -1.92
N HIS A 423 7.43 40.45 -2.74
CA HIS A 423 8.62 39.96 -3.43
C HIS A 423 9.65 39.35 -2.47
N THR A 424 10.21 38.20 -2.85
CA THR A 424 11.65 37.91 -2.76
C THR A 424 12.05 36.92 -3.84
N SER A 425 12.99 37.40 -4.69
CA SER A 425 14.01 36.71 -5.48
C SER A 425 13.62 35.56 -6.43
N GLU A 426 13.99 35.78 -7.69
CA GLU A 426 14.31 34.80 -8.74
C GLU A 426 14.96 33.52 -8.18
N GLU A 427 14.16 32.49 -7.93
CA GLU A 427 14.63 31.12 -7.76
C GLU A 427 14.33 30.33 -9.05
N THR A 428 15.41 30.17 -9.80
CA THR A 428 15.76 29.15 -10.78
C THR A 428 14.77 27.98 -10.92
N TRP A 429 14.21 27.82 -12.12
CA TRP A 429 13.43 26.67 -12.57
C TRP A 429 14.29 25.38 -12.72
N GLN A 430 14.90 24.89 -11.63
CA GLN A 430 15.72 23.68 -11.62
C GLN A 430 15.18 22.53 -10.75
N ASP A 431 14.12 22.74 -9.95
CA ASP A 431 13.67 21.76 -8.96
C ASP A 431 12.38 20.99 -9.33
N LEU A 432 12.20 20.61 -10.60
CA LEU A 432 11.32 19.49 -10.92
C LEU A 432 12.17 18.21 -10.93
N PRO A 433 11.86 17.18 -10.13
CA PRO A 433 12.54 15.90 -10.23
C PRO A 433 12.34 15.37 -11.65
N SER A 434 13.43 15.32 -12.41
CA SER A 434 13.45 14.75 -13.75
C SER A 434 12.96 13.30 -13.67
N PRO A 435 12.05 12.84 -14.57
CA PRO A 435 11.67 11.43 -14.65
C PRO A 435 12.85 10.52 -15.06
N THR A 436 13.97 11.13 -15.46
CA THR A 436 15.26 10.47 -15.65
C THR A 436 16.18 10.86 -14.49
N GLY A 437 16.33 9.96 -13.52
CA GLY A 437 17.13 10.18 -12.33
C GLY A 437 18.60 10.46 -12.65
N THR A 438 19.03 11.71 -12.54
CA THR A 438 20.45 12.09 -12.52
C THR A 438 20.70 13.31 -11.62
N SER A 439 21.12 13.05 -10.38
CA SER A 439 22.03 13.93 -9.61
C SER A 439 22.82 13.09 -8.59
N PHE A 440 24.14 13.26 -8.54
CA PHE A 440 25.08 12.43 -7.76
C PHE A 440 25.52 13.13 -6.46
N GLU A 441 24.86 12.77 -5.35
CA GLU A 441 25.37 12.33 -4.02
C GLU A 441 24.17 12.31 -3.06
N PRO A 442 23.52 11.14 -2.88
CA PRO A 442 23.77 10.28 -1.71
C PRO A 442 23.71 8.77 -2.06
N THR A 443 24.60 8.30 -2.95
CA THR A 443 24.59 6.89 -3.42
C THR A 443 24.73 5.89 -2.26
N GLY A 444 25.53 6.19 -1.23
CA GLY A 444 25.79 5.27 -0.11
C GLY A 444 24.55 5.01 0.75
N LEU A 445 23.84 6.07 1.15
CA LEU A 445 22.64 5.96 1.99
C LEU A 445 21.49 5.31 1.22
N LEU A 446 21.27 5.69 -0.03
CA LEU A 446 20.24 5.09 -0.88
C LEU A 446 20.53 3.61 -1.13
N GLU A 447 21.78 3.26 -1.47
CA GLU A 447 22.20 1.87 -1.63
C GLU A 447 22.02 1.09 -0.33
N PHE A 448 22.38 1.66 0.82
CA PHE A 448 22.15 1.04 2.13
C PHE A 448 20.66 0.79 2.41
N ILE A 449 19.80 1.77 2.15
CA ILE A 449 18.34 1.66 2.32
C ILE A 449 17.83 0.51 1.45
N VAL A 450 18.23 0.43 0.19
CA VAL A 450 17.72 -0.60 -0.71
C VAL A 450 18.31 -1.97 -0.43
N GLN A 451 19.61 -2.09 -0.13
CA GLN A 451 20.24 -3.37 0.27
C GLN A 451 19.56 -3.96 1.50
N ASN A 452 19.17 -3.11 2.45
CA ASN A 452 18.43 -3.55 3.63
C ASN A 452 16.91 -3.59 3.41
N ARG A 453 16.43 -3.30 2.19
CA ARG A 453 15.02 -3.25 1.79
C ARG A 453 14.18 -2.31 2.67
N PHE A 454 14.79 -1.26 3.21
CA PHE A 454 14.10 -0.26 4.05
C PHE A 454 13.21 0.67 3.22
N ASN A 455 13.42 0.75 1.91
CA ASN A 455 12.53 1.44 0.96
C ASN A 455 11.09 0.90 0.96
N ASN A 456 10.87 -0.28 1.52
CA ASN A 456 9.52 -0.82 1.72
C ASN A 456 8.81 -0.20 2.94
N GLY A 457 9.48 0.59 3.79
CA GLY A 457 8.91 1.13 5.02
C GLY A 457 8.21 2.48 4.82
N ARG A 458 6.87 2.50 4.90
CA ARG A 458 6.06 3.73 4.90
C ARG A 458 6.17 4.52 6.20
N GLU A 459 6.39 3.81 7.31
CA GLU A 459 6.55 4.38 8.65
C GLU A 459 7.78 3.78 9.32
N ALA A 460 8.94 3.93 8.68
CA ALA A 460 10.21 3.46 9.21
C ALA A 460 10.67 4.35 10.37
N MET A 461 11.28 3.74 11.39
CA MET A 461 11.80 4.47 12.53
C MET A 461 13.30 4.69 12.38
N ILE A 462 13.74 5.94 12.43
CA ILE A 462 15.15 6.32 12.34
C ILE A 462 15.55 7.05 13.62
N ILE A 463 16.76 6.74 14.12
CA ILE A 463 17.37 7.40 15.26
C ILE A 463 18.65 8.12 14.80
N ASP A 464 18.77 9.43 15.06
CA ASP A 464 20.04 10.14 14.97
C ASP A 464 20.88 9.85 16.21
N LEU A 465 21.95 9.09 16.01
CA LEU A 465 22.88 8.68 17.06
C LEU A 465 23.72 9.84 17.61
N HIS A 466 23.85 10.97 16.91
CA HIS A 466 24.53 12.16 17.45
C HIS A 466 23.67 12.90 18.48
N ARG A 467 22.34 12.75 18.40
CA ARG A 467 21.39 13.38 19.34
C ARG A 467 20.88 12.41 20.41
N CYS A 468 20.90 11.11 20.12
CA CYS A 468 20.40 10.09 21.02
C CYS A 468 21.36 9.84 22.19
N THR A 469 20.93 10.23 23.39
CA THR A 469 21.65 9.98 24.66
C THR A 469 21.41 8.58 25.24
N ARG A 470 20.61 7.75 24.57
CA ARG A 470 20.25 6.39 25.00
C ARG A 470 19.54 6.30 26.36
N CYS A 471 18.77 7.30 26.76
CA CYS A 471 18.02 7.37 28.04
C CYS A 471 16.90 6.33 28.24
N ASP A 472 16.52 5.60 27.19
CA ASP A 472 15.44 4.59 27.15
C ASP A 472 14.00 5.10 27.34
N ASP A 473 13.78 6.41 27.32
CA ASP A 473 12.43 6.97 27.51
C ASP A 473 11.46 6.53 26.40
N CYS A 474 11.94 6.38 25.16
CA CYS A 474 11.16 5.84 24.04
C CYS A 474 10.71 4.38 24.26
N VAL A 475 11.56 3.53 24.85
CA VAL A 475 11.24 2.12 25.16
C VAL A 475 10.27 2.05 26.33
N LYS A 476 10.54 2.81 27.40
CA LYS A 476 9.66 2.89 28.58
C LYS A 476 8.27 3.39 28.22
N ALA A 477 8.17 4.46 27.42
CA ALA A 477 6.91 5.00 26.95
C ALA A 477 6.13 4.00 26.08
N CYS A 478 6.83 3.21 25.26
CA CYS A 478 6.19 2.13 24.51
C CYS A 478 5.64 1.05 25.45
N ALA A 479 6.44 0.59 26.41
CA ALA A 479 6.01 -0.42 27.38
C ALA A 479 4.80 0.05 28.21
N SER A 480 4.78 1.31 28.65
CA SER A 480 3.69 1.84 29.48
C SER A 480 2.34 1.89 28.76
N VAL A 481 2.34 2.04 27.44
CA VAL A 481 1.12 2.05 26.60
C VAL A 481 0.66 0.63 26.25
N HIS A 482 1.50 -0.38 26.49
CA HIS A 482 1.27 -1.76 26.08
C HIS A 482 1.49 -2.73 27.25
N ASP A 483 1.01 -2.39 28.44
CA ASP A 483 0.98 -3.28 29.61
C ASP A 483 2.32 -3.95 29.95
N GLY A 484 3.42 -3.18 29.82
CA GLY A 484 4.78 -3.66 30.09
C GLY A 484 5.41 -4.48 28.96
N ASN A 485 4.75 -4.57 27.80
CA ASN A 485 5.22 -5.26 26.60
C ASN A 485 5.68 -4.24 25.54
N PRO A 486 6.93 -3.74 25.58
CA PRO A 486 7.41 -2.77 24.61
C PRO A 486 7.43 -3.37 23.20
N LYS A 487 6.61 -2.82 22.31
CA LYS A 487 6.62 -3.13 20.87
C LYS A 487 7.74 -2.42 20.10
N PHE A 488 8.51 -1.57 20.78
CA PHE A 488 9.64 -0.81 20.26
C PHE A 488 10.92 -1.20 21.00
N ALA A 489 11.96 -1.52 20.23
CA ALA A 489 13.31 -1.74 20.73
C ALA A 489 14.30 -0.94 19.89
N ARG A 490 15.34 -0.38 20.53
CA ARG A 490 16.42 0.38 19.87
C ARG A 490 17.44 -0.55 19.19
N VAL A 491 16.92 -1.50 18.40
CA VAL A 491 17.69 -2.48 17.66
C VAL A 491 17.52 -2.20 16.17
N GLY A 492 18.63 -2.02 15.49
CA GLY A 492 18.64 -1.59 14.12
C GLY A 492 20.03 -1.66 13.50
N VAL A 493 20.07 -1.43 12.19
CA VAL A 493 21.32 -1.36 11.43
C VAL A 493 21.73 0.11 11.33
N ASN A 494 23.02 0.38 11.45
CA ASN A 494 23.53 1.74 11.41
C ASN A 494 24.09 2.06 10.01
N HIS A 495 23.91 3.29 9.58
CA HIS A 495 24.61 3.92 8.46
C HIS A 495 25.06 5.31 8.92
N ASP A 496 26.37 5.49 9.10
CA ASP A 496 26.97 6.68 9.70
C ASP A 496 26.30 7.06 11.04
N ARG A 497 25.76 8.28 11.14
CA ARG A 497 25.05 8.78 12.33
C ARG A 497 23.63 8.24 12.49
N LEU A 498 23.10 7.49 11.52
CA LEU A 498 21.70 7.07 11.52
C LEU A 498 21.57 5.60 11.88
N GLN A 499 20.65 5.30 12.78
CA GLN A 499 20.20 3.93 13.06
C GLN A 499 18.80 3.73 12.51
N PHE A 500 18.66 2.75 11.61
CA PHE A 500 17.39 2.30 11.05
C PHE A 500 16.83 1.21 11.95
N VAL A 501 15.87 1.57 12.79
CA VAL A 501 15.28 0.68 13.78
C VAL A 501 14.33 -0.27 13.08
N GLN A 502 14.57 -1.56 13.28
CA GLN A 502 13.83 -2.58 12.58
C GLN A 502 12.44 -2.77 13.22
N ALA A 503 12.35 -2.84 14.56
CA ALA A 503 11.19 -3.27 15.37
C ALA A 503 9.82 -2.63 15.10
N CYS A 504 9.71 -1.61 14.25
CA CYS A 504 8.53 -0.78 14.13
C CYS A 504 8.08 -0.46 12.69
N MET A 505 8.67 -1.08 11.67
CA MET A 505 8.36 -0.70 10.29
C MET A 505 6.97 -1.14 9.83
N HIS A 506 6.16 -0.22 9.28
CA HIS A 506 4.91 -0.53 8.56
C HIS A 506 5.19 -0.51 7.06
N CYS A 507 5.15 -1.68 6.44
CA CYS A 507 5.62 -1.85 5.07
C CYS A 507 4.54 -1.49 4.04
N THR A 508 4.97 -1.06 2.85
CA THR A 508 4.17 -0.94 1.63
C THR A 508 3.80 -2.31 1.06
N ASP A 509 4.67 -3.31 1.22
CA ASP A 509 4.38 -4.71 0.97
C ASP A 509 4.64 -5.58 2.23
N PRO A 510 3.61 -5.78 3.08
CA PRO A 510 3.75 -6.48 4.34
C PRO A 510 3.62 -7.99 4.16
N VAL A 511 4.77 -8.66 4.02
CA VAL A 511 4.85 -10.12 3.90
C VAL A 511 4.19 -10.87 5.08
N CYS A 512 4.14 -10.24 6.26
CA CYS A 512 3.48 -10.81 7.43
C CYS A 512 1.96 -11.02 7.25
N MET A 513 1.29 -10.27 6.36
CA MET A 513 -0.12 -10.47 6.02
C MET A 513 -0.32 -11.67 5.08
N ILE A 514 0.69 -11.98 4.25
CA ILE A 514 0.62 -13.07 3.27
C ILE A 514 0.46 -14.41 3.97
N GLY A 515 1.31 -14.66 4.98
CA GLY A 515 1.36 -15.93 5.71
C GLY A 515 0.41 -16.05 6.90
N CYS A 516 -0.40 -15.03 7.22
CA CYS A 516 -1.33 -15.10 8.34
C CYS A 516 -2.59 -15.91 7.95
N PRO A 517 -2.85 -17.10 8.52
CA PRO A 517 -3.96 -17.94 8.08
C PRO A 517 -5.32 -17.39 8.52
N THR A 518 -5.41 -16.59 9.58
CA THR A 518 -6.69 -16.10 10.10
C THR A 518 -7.06 -14.71 9.61
N GLY A 519 -6.11 -13.99 8.99
CA GLY A 519 -6.26 -12.56 8.72
C GLY A 519 -6.06 -11.68 9.95
N ALA A 520 -5.51 -12.20 11.06
CA ALA A 520 -5.16 -11.39 12.24
C ALA A 520 -4.25 -10.21 11.89
N LEU A 521 -3.29 -10.42 10.98
CA LEU A 521 -2.51 -9.33 10.40
C LEU A 521 -3.25 -8.75 9.20
N HIS A 522 -3.60 -7.48 9.30
CA HIS A 522 -4.36 -6.75 8.30
C HIS A 522 -3.88 -5.29 8.23
N ARG A 523 -4.21 -4.59 7.15
CA ARG A 523 -4.02 -3.14 7.06
C ARG A 523 -5.22 -2.45 7.66
N GLU A 524 -4.99 -1.48 8.53
CA GLU A 524 -6.04 -0.53 8.89
C GLU A 524 -6.48 0.23 7.63
N GLU A 525 -7.80 0.31 7.40
CA GLU A 525 -8.36 0.75 6.12
C GLU A 525 -7.95 2.18 5.77
N SER A 526 -8.03 3.10 6.73
CA SER A 526 -7.79 4.53 6.50
C SER A 526 -6.31 4.92 6.48
N THR A 527 -5.50 4.32 7.37
CA THR A 527 -4.08 4.70 7.54
C THR A 527 -3.13 3.83 6.72
N GLY A 528 -3.55 2.61 6.38
CA GLY A 528 -2.70 1.58 5.82
C GLY A 528 -1.74 0.95 6.83
N HIS A 529 -1.80 1.29 8.11
CA HIS A 529 -0.93 0.69 9.12
C HIS A 529 -1.21 -0.80 9.29
N VAL A 530 -0.16 -1.62 9.26
CA VAL A 530 -0.30 -3.06 9.53
C VAL A 530 -0.53 -3.30 11.03
N ARG A 531 -1.70 -3.82 11.39
CA ARG A 531 -2.11 -4.12 12.78
C ARG A 531 -2.32 -5.61 12.99
N VAL A 532 -2.31 -6.01 14.26
CA VAL A 532 -2.66 -7.37 14.69
C VAL A 532 -3.98 -7.32 15.44
N SER A 533 -4.99 -8.04 14.94
CA SER A 533 -6.22 -8.34 15.69
C SER A 533 -5.94 -9.50 16.63
N GLU A 534 -5.83 -9.21 17.92
CA GLU A 534 -5.47 -10.22 18.92
C GLU A 534 -6.56 -11.29 19.08
N SER A 535 -7.83 -10.97 18.89
CA SER A 535 -8.96 -11.92 19.05
C SER A 535 -8.79 -13.13 18.11
N ILE A 536 -8.64 -12.87 16.81
CA ILE A 536 -8.47 -13.89 15.76
C ILE A 536 -7.03 -14.42 15.62
N CYS A 537 -6.10 -14.01 16.50
CA CYS A 537 -4.71 -14.48 16.46
C CYS A 537 -4.54 -15.84 17.16
N ILE A 538 -4.26 -16.88 16.37
CA ILE A 538 -4.07 -18.26 16.87
C ILE A 538 -2.64 -18.58 17.35
N GLY A 539 -1.75 -17.58 17.35
CA GLY A 539 -0.39 -17.77 17.83
C GLY A 539 0.49 -18.70 16.98
N CYS A 540 0.22 -18.84 15.67
CA CYS A 540 0.96 -19.77 14.81
C CYS A 540 2.44 -19.37 14.57
N GLY A 541 2.77 -18.09 14.72
CA GLY A 541 4.13 -17.57 14.55
C GLY A 541 4.64 -17.50 13.10
N THR A 542 3.83 -17.81 12.10
CA THR A 542 4.21 -17.71 10.67
C THR A 542 4.64 -16.29 10.31
N CYS A 543 3.93 -15.27 10.83
CA CYS A 543 4.27 -13.88 10.62
C CYS A 543 5.60 -13.46 11.25
N ALA A 544 5.87 -13.89 12.49
CA ALA A 544 7.13 -13.65 13.19
C ALA A 544 8.32 -14.27 12.42
N LYS A 545 8.17 -15.54 12.03
CA LYS A 545 9.18 -16.24 11.21
C LYS A 545 9.35 -15.60 9.83
N GLY A 546 8.25 -15.13 9.24
CA GLY A 546 8.23 -14.53 7.91
C GLY A 546 8.72 -13.09 7.86
N CYS A 547 8.74 -12.35 8.97
CA CYS A 547 9.17 -10.95 8.94
C CYS A 547 10.67 -10.86 8.56
N PRO A 548 11.04 -10.14 7.49
CA PRO A 548 12.44 -9.98 7.10
C PRO A 548 13.20 -9.03 8.03
N TYR A 549 12.48 -8.18 8.77
CA TYR A 549 13.03 -7.18 9.69
C TYR A 549 12.94 -7.62 11.17
N GLY A 550 12.26 -8.72 11.49
CA GLY A 550 12.08 -9.17 12.87
C GLY A 550 11.12 -8.32 13.71
N ASN A 551 10.16 -7.64 13.07
CA ASN A 551 9.27 -6.66 13.72
C ASN A 551 8.06 -7.26 14.42
N ILE A 552 7.99 -8.59 14.48
CA ILE A 552 6.86 -9.30 15.04
C ILE A 552 7.43 -10.29 16.04
N GLU A 553 7.09 -10.08 17.30
CA GLU A 553 7.44 -10.96 18.40
C GLU A 553 6.24 -11.83 18.79
N MET A 554 6.52 -12.93 19.46
CA MET A 554 5.48 -13.81 20.01
C MET A 554 5.49 -13.61 21.53
N ALA A 555 4.55 -12.84 22.03
CA ALA A 555 4.43 -12.56 23.46
C ALA A 555 3.41 -13.52 24.11
N ALA A 556 3.69 -13.97 25.33
CA ALA A 556 2.72 -14.72 26.11
C ALA A 556 1.51 -13.83 26.42
N VAL A 557 0.31 -14.40 26.29
CA VAL A 557 -0.91 -13.72 26.72
C VAL A 557 -1.06 -13.95 28.21
N ASN A 558 -1.22 -12.87 28.96
CA ASN A 558 -1.41 -12.91 30.41
C ASN A 558 -2.78 -12.36 30.77
N ASP A 559 -3.33 -12.79 31.90
CA ASP A 559 -4.48 -12.13 32.51
C ASP A 559 -4.08 -10.77 33.12
N PRO A 560 -5.05 -9.92 33.54
CA PRO A 560 -4.74 -8.64 34.19
C PRO A 560 -3.93 -8.74 35.48
N LYS A 561 -3.80 -9.93 36.08
CA LYS A 561 -2.98 -10.20 37.26
C LYS A 561 -1.57 -10.72 36.89
N GLY A 562 -1.25 -10.82 35.60
CA GLY A 562 0.03 -11.28 35.08
C GLY A 562 0.17 -12.80 34.96
N ARG A 563 -0.90 -13.58 35.16
CA ARG A 563 -0.85 -15.05 35.04
C ARG A 563 -0.92 -15.45 33.56
N PRO A 564 0.00 -16.30 33.06
CA PRO A 564 0.00 -16.72 31.67
C PRO A 564 -1.16 -17.68 31.38
N TYR A 565 -1.77 -17.51 30.19
CA TYR A 565 -2.65 -18.53 29.63
C TYR A 565 -1.81 -19.67 29.07
N THR A 566 -2.15 -20.92 29.40
CA THR A 566 -1.45 -22.12 28.93
C THR A 566 -2.39 -22.99 28.11
N ASP A 567 -1.86 -23.67 27.08
CA ASP A 567 -2.64 -24.58 26.26
C ASP A 567 -2.90 -25.90 27.01
N GLU A 568 -4.17 -26.28 27.16
CA GLU A 568 -4.58 -27.52 27.85
C GLU A 568 -3.89 -28.78 27.31
N ALA A 569 -3.65 -28.84 25.99
CA ALA A 569 -3.08 -30.03 25.35
C ALA A 569 -1.56 -30.13 25.50
N SER A 570 -0.84 -29.02 25.43
CA SER A 570 0.63 -28.99 25.46
C SER A 570 1.23 -28.48 26.76
N ASN A 571 0.43 -27.91 27.66
CA ASN A 571 0.83 -27.22 28.88
C ASN A 571 1.88 -26.11 28.64
N ARG A 572 1.85 -25.48 27.45
CA ARG A 572 2.77 -24.40 27.06
C ARG A 572 2.03 -23.05 27.05
N PRO A 573 2.71 -21.93 27.34
CA PRO A 573 2.10 -20.61 27.25
C PRO A 573 1.53 -20.34 25.85
N ILE A 574 0.30 -19.82 25.81
CA ILE A 574 -0.31 -19.32 24.59
C ILE A 574 0.35 -17.99 24.27
N THR A 575 0.95 -17.94 23.10
CA THR A 575 1.61 -16.73 22.60
C THR A 575 0.82 -16.14 21.45
N LYS A 576 0.72 -14.82 21.39
CA LYS A 576 0.14 -14.07 20.28
C LYS A 576 1.19 -13.18 19.65
N ALA A 577 0.97 -12.87 18.36
CA ALA A 577 1.89 -12.00 17.62
C ALA A 577 1.73 -10.56 18.12
N THR A 578 2.83 -9.89 18.39
CA THR A 578 2.87 -8.49 18.81
C THR A 578 3.63 -7.67 17.79
N LYS A 579 3.09 -6.50 17.46
CA LYS A 579 3.66 -5.55 16.51
C LYS A 579 3.19 -4.15 16.87
N CYS A 580 4.05 -3.14 16.67
CA CYS A 580 3.67 -1.73 16.76
C CYS A 580 2.34 -1.46 16.04
N ASP A 581 1.46 -0.75 16.72
CA ASP A 581 0.10 -0.38 16.29
C ASP A 581 -0.05 1.15 16.12
N MET A 582 1.11 1.83 15.98
CA MET A 582 1.25 3.29 15.92
C MET A 582 0.62 4.02 17.12
N CYS A 583 0.40 3.33 18.24
CA CYS A 583 -0.36 3.84 19.38
C CYS A 583 -1.68 4.49 18.91
N SER A 584 -2.38 3.88 17.95
CA SER A 584 -3.60 4.41 17.32
C SER A 584 -4.74 4.75 18.29
N GLY A 585 -4.72 4.18 19.51
CA GLY A 585 -5.64 4.57 20.58
C GLY A 585 -5.29 5.88 21.31
N LEU A 586 -4.12 6.47 21.04
CA LEU A 586 -3.65 7.71 21.65
C LEU A 586 -3.75 8.88 20.65
N PRO A 587 -4.41 10.00 21.02
CA PRO A 587 -4.46 11.20 20.17
C PRO A 587 -3.09 11.80 19.83
N SER A 588 -2.09 11.59 20.69
CA SER A 588 -0.72 12.05 20.48
C SER A 588 0.06 11.25 19.44
N GLY A 589 -0.49 10.13 18.95
CA GLY A 589 0.22 9.18 18.10
C GLY A 589 1.29 8.38 18.86
N PRO A 590 2.34 7.89 18.18
CA PRO A 590 3.33 6.98 18.74
C PRO A 590 4.06 7.54 19.97
N ALA A 591 3.77 6.98 21.14
CA ALA A 591 4.35 7.41 22.42
C ALA A 591 5.89 7.34 22.41
N CYS A 592 6.47 6.35 21.72
CA CYS A 592 7.92 6.19 21.62
C CYS A 592 8.61 7.38 20.91
N ALA A 593 7.98 7.97 19.90
CA ALA A 593 8.52 9.12 19.19
C ALA A 593 8.34 10.40 20.01
N ALA A 594 7.15 10.59 20.60
CA ALA A 594 6.83 11.73 21.45
C ALA A 594 7.70 11.80 22.72
N ALA A 595 8.11 10.66 23.26
CA ALA A 595 8.89 10.58 24.50
C ALA A 595 10.39 10.92 24.33
N CYS A 596 10.89 11.21 23.12
CA CYS A 596 12.30 11.51 22.94
C CYS A 596 12.62 12.97 23.34
N PRO A 597 13.35 13.21 24.46
CA PRO A 597 13.62 14.58 24.90
C PRO A 597 14.65 15.32 24.04
N HIS A 598 15.35 14.61 23.15
CA HIS A 598 16.41 15.16 22.30
C HIS A 598 15.99 15.31 20.83
N ASP A 599 14.73 14.99 20.51
CA ASP A 599 14.23 14.99 19.12
C ASP A 599 15.19 14.21 18.19
N ALA A 600 15.61 13.04 18.69
CA ALA A 600 16.56 12.15 18.04
C ALA A 600 15.87 11.03 17.24
N ILE A 601 14.55 10.90 17.33
CA ILE A 601 13.78 9.80 16.74
C ILE A 601 12.74 10.38 15.78
N VAL A 602 12.58 9.75 14.62
CA VAL A 602 11.59 10.15 13.61
C VAL A 602 10.95 8.95 12.93
N ARG A 603 9.68 9.10 12.55
CA ARG A 603 8.97 8.22 11.62
C ARG A 603 9.07 8.81 10.22
N ILE A 604 9.55 8.04 9.26
CA ILE A 604 9.76 8.50 7.88
C ILE A 604 9.25 7.45 6.89
N ASP A 605 8.61 7.93 5.84
CA ASP A 605 8.37 7.14 4.63
C ASP A 605 9.68 7.04 3.83
N LEU A 606 10.24 5.83 3.77
CA LEU A 606 11.46 5.53 3.05
C LEU A 606 11.19 5.04 1.62
N SER A 607 9.93 4.96 1.19
CA SER A 607 9.61 4.75 -0.22
C SER A 607 9.93 5.99 -1.07
N GLU A 608 10.08 7.15 -0.43
CA GLU A 608 10.47 8.42 -1.03
C GLU A 608 11.77 8.95 -0.39
N SER A 609 12.64 9.60 -1.18
CA SER A 609 13.90 10.19 -0.66
C SER A 609 13.74 11.56 0.04
N PRO A 610 12.87 12.50 -0.41
CA PRO A 610 12.83 13.85 0.16
C PRO A 610 12.55 13.92 1.67
N PRO A 611 11.65 13.11 2.26
CA PRO A 611 11.35 13.20 3.69
C PRO A 611 12.57 13.01 4.61
N LEU A 612 13.48 12.09 4.25
CA LEU A 612 14.70 11.85 5.02
C LEU A 612 15.71 12.98 4.84
N GLU A 613 15.92 13.43 3.60
CA GLU A 613 16.82 14.53 3.30
C GLU A 613 16.40 15.83 4.01
N ASP A 614 15.11 16.16 3.98
CA ASP A 614 14.56 17.32 4.68
C ASP A 614 14.69 17.23 6.20
N TRP A 615 14.55 16.03 6.75
CA TRP A 615 14.72 15.82 8.17
C TRP A 615 16.19 15.99 8.59
N LEU A 616 17.13 15.51 7.76
CA LEU A 616 18.57 15.65 7.98
C LEU A 616 19.03 17.10 7.82
N ARG A 617 18.58 17.81 6.77
CA ARG A 617 18.91 19.23 6.51
C ARG A 617 18.51 20.15 7.66
N ARG A 618 17.39 19.89 8.31
CA ARG A 618 16.92 20.67 9.47
C ARG A 618 17.78 20.50 10.74
N ARG A 619 18.72 19.55 10.74
CA ARG A 619 19.49 19.12 11.92
C ARG A 619 20.99 19.02 11.66
N THR A 620 21.45 19.43 10.48
CA THR A 620 22.84 19.81 10.18
C THR A 620 22.97 21.29 10.47
#